data_AF-A0A2H5UZH5-F1
#
_entry.id   AF-A0A2H5UZH5-F1
#
_cell.length_a   1.000
_cell.length_b   1.000
_cell.length_c   1.000
_cell.angle_alpha   90.00
_cell.angle_beta   90.00
_cell.angle_gamma   90.00
#
_symmetry.space_group_name_H-M   'P 1'
#
loop_
_entity.id
_entity.type
_entity.pdbx_description
1 polymer ?
#
loop_
_entity_poly.entity_id
_entity_poly.type
_entity_poly.pdbx_seq_one_letter_code
_entity_poly.pdbx_strand_id
1 'polypeptide(L)'
;MPERHRSIRKIPVDRVRPVGWLPNRKDMGEVVELAKSIKSKGDVDVPIKVRPASDGFFELVWGRRRLEAAKLLGLSKISAIVEELSDEQILIQSSIENMFRKDKNPVEEAELFETWKAKFGRTYDEIAKLLGVRREYVYNRVQLLSLSPNIIRALKSGSIDTNRFGLLHARVLLKVRDRALQEKLFQQTIEESLTVRELRRRVAAVTKSDRVGGKSRLSVVDLSQPIFNGMPHIPKILTPPQIRTASTLIIDSVNITNIYIPSHIGTHVDTPRQFFERGKTIEEYELSRFMGDCVVISVKKSENQPINLADVKRYEELVDENTIVFFNTGWGGLFKSPEYNLHPYISEDVAWWLRDSKVKMIGVDTLTPEIPYHMRREGFDYPIHKILLSNDILILENLNLTPVDRVERLWVTAFPIPILGCEAAPCRVVAWQYTENRDEDTHGGRRRSSRIPNMVLDNIISR
;
A
#
# COMPACT_ATOMS: atom_id res chain seq x y z
N MET A 1 -41.41 -4.36 -32.62
CA MET A 1 -40.63 -5.37 -33.36
C MET A 1 -41.46 -6.64 -33.40
N PRO A 2 -41.80 -7.20 -34.58
CA PRO A 2 -42.78 -8.27 -34.67
C PRO A 2 -42.24 -9.56 -34.06
N GLU A 3 -43.09 -10.26 -33.31
CA GLU A 3 -42.83 -11.58 -32.74
C GLU A 3 -42.51 -12.57 -33.86
N ARG A 4 -41.22 -12.83 -34.11
CA ARG A 4 -40.82 -13.96 -34.93
C ARG A 4 -41.19 -15.23 -34.17
N HIS A 5 -42.24 -15.91 -34.64
CA HIS A 5 -42.64 -17.22 -34.14
C HIS A 5 -41.41 -18.13 -33.97
N ARG A 6 -41.14 -18.55 -32.72
CA ARG A 6 -40.16 -19.58 -32.40
C ARG A 6 -40.65 -20.92 -32.96
N SER A 7 -40.42 -21.17 -34.26
CA SER A 7 -40.80 -22.44 -34.88
C SER A 7 -39.83 -23.52 -34.41
N ILE A 8 -40.34 -24.52 -33.69
CA ILE A 8 -39.60 -25.75 -33.40
C ILE A 8 -39.50 -26.56 -34.69
N ARG A 9 -38.29 -26.97 -35.07
CA ARG A 9 -37.99 -27.76 -36.28
C ARG A 9 -37.23 -29.03 -35.91
N LYS A 10 -37.50 -30.13 -36.61
CA LYS A 10 -36.70 -31.36 -36.53
C LYS A 10 -35.50 -31.23 -37.47
N ILE A 11 -34.29 -31.14 -36.92
CA ILE A 11 -33.05 -30.99 -37.71
C ILE A 11 -32.19 -32.26 -37.65
N PRO A 12 -31.39 -32.56 -38.68
CA PRO A 12 -30.47 -33.70 -38.67
C PRO A 12 -29.43 -33.57 -37.56
N VAL A 13 -29.25 -34.63 -36.76
CA VAL A 13 -28.34 -34.62 -35.60
C VAL A 13 -26.87 -34.47 -36.02
N ASP A 14 -26.50 -35.08 -37.15
CA ASP A 14 -25.18 -35.03 -37.77
C ASP A 14 -24.79 -33.64 -38.28
N ARG A 15 -25.78 -32.76 -38.50
CA ARG A 15 -25.55 -31.37 -38.93
C ARG A 15 -25.45 -30.36 -37.78
N VAL A 16 -25.53 -30.81 -36.52
CA VAL A 16 -25.41 -29.91 -35.35
C VAL A 16 -23.99 -30.00 -34.77
N ARG A 17 -23.29 -28.86 -34.77
CA ARG A 17 -21.94 -28.73 -34.19
C ARG A 17 -21.89 -27.71 -33.05
N PRO A 18 -20.98 -27.87 -32.09
CA PRO A 18 -20.68 -26.83 -31.10
C PRO A 18 -20.09 -25.59 -31.77
N VAL A 19 -20.30 -24.42 -31.16
CA VAL A 19 -19.63 -23.17 -31.56
C VAL A 19 -18.14 -23.27 -31.23
N GLY A 20 -17.28 -23.23 -32.26
CA GLY A 20 -15.85 -23.58 -32.13
C GLY A 20 -15.02 -22.66 -31.24
N TRP A 21 -15.42 -21.41 -31.08
CA TRP A 21 -14.72 -20.40 -30.27
C TRP A 21 -15.24 -20.27 -28.83
N LEU A 22 -16.34 -20.96 -28.49
CA LEU A 22 -16.77 -21.05 -27.09
C LEU A 22 -15.92 -22.10 -26.35
N PRO A 23 -15.58 -21.86 -25.07
CA PRO A 23 -14.88 -22.86 -24.27
C PRO A 23 -15.62 -24.21 -24.27
N ASN A 24 -14.92 -25.29 -24.64
CA ASN A 24 -15.50 -26.62 -24.67
C ASN A 24 -15.63 -27.20 -23.25
N ARG A 25 -16.86 -27.37 -22.78
CA ARG A 25 -17.14 -28.11 -21.55
C ARG A 25 -16.95 -29.61 -21.78
N LYS A 26 -16.05 -30.23 -21.02
CA LYS A 26 -15.76 -31.68 -21.10
C LYS A 26 -16.73 -32.53 -20.28
N ASP A 27 -17.22 -32.00 -19.15
CA ASP A 27 -18.18 -32.70 -18.30
C ASP A 27 -19.62 -32.38 -18.73
N MET A 28 -20.38 -33.42 -19.07
CA MET A 28 -21.76 -33.31 -19.53
C MET A 28 -22.78 -33.82 -18.49
N GLY A 29 -22.34 -34.19 -17.29
CA GLY A 29 -23.18 -34.83 -16.27
C GLY A 29 -23.79 -36.14 -16.76
N GLU A 30 -24.92 -36.52 -16.19
CA GLU A 30 -25.59 -37.79 -16.54
C GLU A 30 -26.30 -37.71 -17.90
N VAL A 31 -25.55 -38.03 -18.97
CA VAL A 31 -26.07 -38.10 -20.34
C VAL A 31 -26.87 -39.39 -20.55
N VAL A 32 -26.50 -40.48 -19.86
CA VAL A 32 -27.13 -41.80 -19.99
C VAL A 32 -28.58 -41.81 -19.49
N GLU A 33 -28.88 -41.16 -18.36
CA GLU A 33 -30.26 -41.02 -17.90
C GLU A 33 -31.11 -40.21 -18.88
N LEU A 34 -30.53 -39.13 -19.42
CA LEU A 34 -31.19 -38.30 -20.42
C LEU A 34 -31.49 -39.11 -21.69
N ALA A 35 -30.57 -39.98 -22.11
CA ALA A 35 -30.78 -40.90 -23.22
C ALA A 35 -31.90 -41.91 -22.93
N LYS A 36 -32.01 -42.44 -21.70
CA LYS A 36 -33.17 -43.28 -21.32
C LYS A 36 -34.50 -42.54 -21.43
N SER A 37 -34.55 -41.28 -20.98
CA SER A 37 -35.75 -40.42 -21.11
C SER A 37 -36.11 -40.15 -22.57
N ILE A 38 -35.12 -39.73 -23.38
CA ILE A 38 -35.30 -39.47 -24.82
C ILE A 38 -35.75 -40.75 -25.54
N LYS A 39 -35.19 -41.91 -25.19
CA LYS A 39 -35.60 -43.20 -25.76
C LYS A 39 -37.05 -43.54 -25.44
N SER A 40 -37.52 -43.24 -24.22
CA SER A 40 -38.90 -43.47 -23.82
C SER A 40 -39.91 -42.54 -24.52
N LYS A 41 -39.50 -41.31 -24.84
CA LYS A 41 -40.39 -40.27 -25.39
C LYS A 41 -40.24 -40.06 -26.90
N GLY A 42 -39.21 -40.65 -27.51
CA GLY A 42 -38.88 -40.52 -28.94
C GLY A 42 -38.20 -39.20 -29.34
N ASP A 43 -38.11 -38.23 -28.42
CA ASP A 43 -37.45 -36.94 -28.64
C ASP A 43 -37.08 -36.25 -27.31
N VAL A 44 -36.41 -35.11 -27.38
CA VAL A 44 -36.09 -34.25 -26.24
C VAL A 44 -37.32 -33.54 -25.69
N ASP A 45 -37.46 -33.53 -24.35
CA ASP A 45 -38.56 -32.83 -23.65
C ASP A 45 -38.56 -31.31 -23.88
N VAL A 46 -37.37 -30.74 -24.03
CA VAL A 46 -37.18 -29.33 -24.38
C VAL A 46 -36.31 -29.31 -25.64
N PRO A 47 -36.72 -28.62 -26.72
CA PRO A 47 -35.92 -28.48 -27.93
C PRO A 47 -34.53 -27.89 -27.63
N ILE A 48 -33.51 -28.29 -28.39
CA ILE A 48 -32.21 -27.59 -28.35
C ILE A 48 -32.35 -26.23 -29.05
N LYS A 49 -31.43 -25.28 -28.84
CA LYS A 49 -31.40 -24.04 -29.63
C LYS A 49 -30.16 -23.99 -30.49
N VAL A 50 -30.34 -23.63 -31.75
CA VAL A 50 -29.27 -23.56 -32.73
C VAL A 50 -29.33 -22.30 -33.56
N ARG A 51 -28.17 -21.86 -34.05
CA ARG A 51 -28.01 -20.86 -35.10
C ARG A 51 -27.71 -21.57 -36.44
N PRO A 52 -28.35 -21.22 -37.55
CA PRO A 52 -27.96 -21.73 -38.87
C PRO A 52 -26.59 -21.16 -39.27
N ALA A 53 -25.73 -22.02 -39.85
CA ALA A 53 -24.45 -21.63 -40.42
C ALA A 53 -24.51 -21.64 -41.97
N SER A 54 -23.62 -20.89 -42.62
CA SER A 54 -23.60 -20.71 -44.08
C SER A 54 -23.29 -21.99 -44.86
N ASP A 55 -22.67 -22.98 -44.22
CA ASP A 55 -22.30 -24.29 -44.80
C ASP A 55 -23.40 -25.35 -44.66
N GLY A 56 -24.61 -24.96 -44.27
CA GLY A 56 -25.74 -25.87 -44.07
C GLY A 56 -25.69 -26.67 -42.76
N PHE A 57 -24.73 -26.37 -41.89
CA PHE A 57 -24.69 -26.87 -40.51
C PHE A 57 -25.48 -25.95 -39.57
N PHE A 58 -25.67 -26.42 -38.34
CA PHE A 58 -26.27 -25.69 -37.25
C PHE A 58 -25.27 -25.59 -36.09
N GLU A 59 -25.07 -24.39 -35.58
CA GLU A 59 -24.26 -24.14 -34.40
C GLU A 59 -25.10 -24.17 -33.13
N LEU A 60 -24.69 -25.00 -32.19
CA LEU A 60 -25.41 -25.21 -30.94
C LEU A 60 -25.26 -24.01 -30.00
N VAL A 61 -26.39 -23.38 -29.64
CA VAL A 61 -26.46 -22.28 -28.67
C VAL A 61 -26.61 -22.82 -27.24
N TRP A 62 -27.57 -23.74 -27.03
CA TRP A 62 -27.75 -24.45 -25.76
C TRP A 62 -28.44 -25.81 -25.96
N GLY A 63 -28.32 -26.70 -24.97
CA GLY A 63 -28.86 -28.07 -25.02
C GLY A 63 -27.84 -29.15 -25.38
N ARG A 64 -26.55 -28.95 -25.09
CA ARG A 64 -25.46 -29.89 -25.43
C ARG A 64 -25.66 -31.32 -24.92
N ARG A 65 -26.13 -31.47 -23.68
CA ARG A 65 -26.44 -32.78 -23.07
C ARG A 65 -27.50 -33.54 -23.88
N ARG A 66 -28.50 -32.82 -24.39
CA ARG A 66 -29.59 -33.37 -25.21
C ARG A 66 -29.09 -33.79 -26.59
N LEU A 67 -28.23 -32.98 -27.21
CA LEU A 67 -27.58 -33.34 -28.48
C LEU A 67 -26.74 -34.61 -28.35
N GLU A 68 -25.90 -34.72 -27.32
CA GLU A 68 -25.06 -35.90 -27.11
C GLU A 68 -25.89 -37.15 -26.75
N ALA A 69 -26.93 -37.01 -25.93
CA ALA A 69 -27.84 -38.12 -25.66
C ALA A 69 -28.55 -38.61 -26.92
N ALA A 70 -28.96 -37.69 -27.82
CA ALA A 70 -29.55 -38.06 -29.11
C ALA A 70 -28.57 -38.77 -30.04
N LYS A 71 -27.29 -38.33 -30.07
CA LYS A 71 -26.21 -39.02 -30.80
C LYS A 71 -25.97 -40.43 -30.26
N LEU A 72 -25.92 -40.59 -28.94
CA LEU A 72 -25.75 -41.91 -28.30
C LEU A 72 -26.88 -42.89 -28.64
N LEU A 73 -28.10 -42.38 -28.85
CA LEU A 73 -29.25 -43.19 -29.26
C LEU A 73 -29.31 -43.44 -30.77
N GLY A 74 -28.42 -42.84 -31.57
CA GLY A 74 -28.47 -42.93 -33.03
C GLY A 74 -29.69 -42.23 -33.66
N LEU A 75 -30.25 -41.21 -33.00
CA LEU A 75 -31.38 -40.45 -33.56
C LEU A 75 -30.95 -39.73 -34.85
N SER A 76 -31.76 -39.87 -35.91
CA SER A 76 -31.52 -39.18 -37.18
C SER A 76 -31.87 -37.68 -37.10
N LYS A 77 -32.89 -37.31 -36.33
CA LYS A 77 -33.36 -35.93 -36.16
C LYS A 77 -33.68 -35.59 -34.70
N ILE A 78 -33.44 -34.34 -34.31
CA ILE A 78 -33.71 -33.79 -32.97
C ILE A 78 -34.55 -32.50 -33.09
N SER A 79 -35.47 -32.27 -32.15
CA SER A 79 -36.22 -31.01 -32.10
C SER A 79 -35.34 -29.85 -31.67
N ALA A 80 -35.35 -28.77 -32.46
CA ALA A 80 -34.56 -27.58 -32.25
C ALA A 80 -35.33 -26.29 -32.53
N ILE A 81 -35.06 -25.24 -31.76
CA ILE A 81 -35.42 -23.86 -32.06
C ILE A 81 -34.29 -23.29 -32.92
N VAL A 82 -34.59 -22.96 -34.17
CA VAL A 82 -33.63 -22.36 -35.11
C VAL A 82 -33.82 -20.85 -35.08
N GLU A 83 -32.78 -20.12 -34.70
CA GLU A 83 -32.82 -18.66 -34.55
C GLU A 83 -31.53 -18.03 -35.09
N GLU A 84 -31.68 -16.97 -35.88
CA GLU A 84 -30.56 -16.15 -36.33
C GLU A 84 -30.04 -15.32 -35.16
N LEU A 85 -28.78 -15.55 -34.78
CA LEU A 85 -28.15 -14.91 -33.63
C LEU A 85 -26.75 -14.38 -33.99
N SER A 86 -26.40 -13.21 -33.51
CA SER A 86 -25.00 -12.74 -33.55
C SER A 86 -24.13 -13.58 -32.60
N ASP A 87 -22.81 -13.55 -32.81
CA ASP A 87 -21.85 -14.20 -31.90
C ASP A 87 -22.02 -13.71 -30.45
N GLU A 88 -22.27 -12.41 -30.28
CA GLU A 88 -22.49 -11.81 -28.96
C GLU A 88 -23.80 -12.30 -28.32
N GLN A 89 -24.89 -12.41 -29.11
CA GLN A 89 -26.17 -12.92 -28.61
C GLN A 89 -26.09 -14.40 -28.22
N ILE A 90 -25.37 -15.22 -28.99
CA ILE A 90 -25.09 -16.61 -28.63
C ILE A 90 -24.40 -16.66 -27.28
N LEU A 91 -23.33 -15.88 -27.13
CA LEU A 91 -22.52 -15.85 -25.93
C LEU A 91 -23.34 -15.41 -24.71
N ILE A 92 -24.14 -14.35 -24.82
CA ILE A 92 -25.02 -13.87 -23.75
C ILE A 92 -26.02 -14.97 -23.36
N GLN A 93 -26.72 -15.55 -24.35
CA GLN A 93 -27.74 -16.57 -24.07
C GLN A 93 -27.13 -17.84 -23.46
N SER A 94 -25.98 -18.29 -23.96
CA SER A 94 -25.27 -19.44 -23.40
C SER A 94 -24.73 -19.15 -22.00
N SER A 95 -24.29 -17.92 -21.74
CA SER A 95 -23.79 -17.49 -20.43
C SER A 95 -24.91 -17.46 -19.40
N ILE A 96 -26.05 -16.85 -19.75
CA ILE A 96 -27.23 -16.76 -18.87
C ILE A 96 -27.76 -18.16 -18.52
N GLU A 97 -27.89 -19.07 -19.48
CA GLU A 97 -28.34 -20.44 -19.22
C GLU A 97 -27.40 -21.17 -18.24
N ASN A 98 -26.08 -21.06 -18.45
CA ASN A 98 -25.09 -21.68 -17.57
C ASN A 98 -25.04 -21.01 -16.19
N MET A 99 -25.31 -19.71 -16.11
CA MET A 99 -25.35 -18.93 -14.87
C MET A 99 -26.57 -19.24 -13.98
N PHE A 100 -27.55 -20.04 -14.39
CA PHE A 100 -28.63 -20.48 -13.48
C PHE A 100 -28.51 -21.94 -13.04
N ARG A 101 -27.41 -22.61 -13.36
CA ARG A 101 -27.15 -23.99 -12.93
C ARG A 101 -26.68 -24.04 -11.48
N LYS A 102 -27.07 -25.09 -10.75
CA LYS A 102 -26.62 -25.34 -9.37
C LYS A 102 -25.13 -25.70 -9.29
N ASP A 103 -24.60 -26.39 -10.29
CA ASP A 103 -23.23 -26.95 -10.29
C ASP A 103 -22.31 -26.20 -11.27
N LYS A 104 -22.00 -24.94 -10.97
CA LYS A 104 -21.14 -24.11 -11.83
C LYS A 104 -19.67 -24.28 -11.49
N ASN A 105 -18.84 -24.34 -12.52
CA ASN A 105 -17.41 -24.32 -12.34
C ASN A 105 -16.86 -22.88 -12.39
N PRO A 106 -16.21 -22.39 -11.32
CA PRO A 106 -15.74 -21.00 -11.27
C PRO A 106 -14.61 -20.69 -12.26
N VAL A 107 -13.86 -21.70 -12.73
CA VAL A 107 -12.83 -21.53 -13.76
C VAL A 107 -13.45 -21.39 -15.14
N GLU A 108 -14.47 -22.19 -15.46
CA GLU A 108 -15.19 -22.08 -16.73
C GLU A 108 -15.88 -20.71 -16.88
N GLU A 109 -16.44 -20.18 -15.79
CA GLU A 109 -16.98 -18.81 -15.76
C GLU A 109 -15.90 -17.77 -16.04
N ALA A 110 -14.70 -17.94 -15.46
CA ALA A 110 -13.59 -17.04 -15.69
C ALA A 110 -13.09 -17.05 -17.15
N GLU A 111 -12.96 -18.23 -17.75
CA GLU A 111 -12.59 -18.40 -19.18
C GLU A 111 -13.63 -17.74 -20.10
N LEU A 112 -14.91 -17.84 -19.72
CA LEU A 112 -15.99 -17.20 -20.45
C LEU A 112 -15.85 -15.68 -20.39
N PHE A 113 -15.61 -15.08 -19.22
CA PHE A 113 -15.41 -13.63 -19.08
C PHE A 113 -14.20 -13.13 -19.88
N GLU A 114 -13.10 -13.89 -19.93
CA GLU A 114 -11.96 -13.57 -20.81
C GLU A 114 -12.34 -13.64 -22.30
N THR A 115 -13.20 -14.59 -22.69
CA THR A 115 -13.70 -14.68 -24.06
C THR A 115 -14.53 -13.45 -24.45
N TRP A 116 -15.37 -12.94 -23.53
CA TRP A 116 -16.14 -11.70 -23.75
C TRP A 116 -15.22 -10.52 -24.02
N LYS A 117 -14.17 -10.37 -23.21
CA LYS A 117 -13.20 -9.29 -23.35
C LYS A 117 -12.39 -9.41 -24.64
N ALA A 118 -11.84 -10.59 -24.92
CA ALA A 118 -10.97 -10.81 -26.06
C ALA A 118 -11.70 -10.69 -27.40
N LYS A 119 -12.93 -11.18 -27.49
CA LYS A 119 -13.67 -11.25 -28.77
C LYS A 119 -14.55 -10.03 -29.03
N PHE A 120 -15.09 -9.41 -27.99
CA PHE A 120 -16.08 -8.32 -28.12
C PHE A 120 -15.59 -6.99 -27.52
N GLY A 121 -14.35 -6.94 -27.00
CA GLY A 121 -13.77 -5.73 -26.41
C GLY A 121 -14.48 -5.27 -25.12
N ARG A 122 -15.35 -6.11 -24.54
CA ARG A 122 -16.14 -5.74 -23.37
C ARG A 122 -15.27 -5.65 -22.12
N THR A 123 -15.49 -4.60 -21.35
CA THR A 123 -14.94 -4.46 -20.01
C THR A 123 -15.63 -5.41 -19.03
N TYR A 124 -14.96 -5.78 -17.93
CA TYR A 124 -15.58 -6.60 -16.88
C TYR A 124 -16.82 -5.92 -16.26
N ASP A 125 -16.87 -4.59 -16.28
CA ASP A 125 -18.01 -3.81 -15.77
C ASP A 125 -19.24 -3.97 -16.67
N GLU A 126 -19.05 -3.93 -18.00
CA GLU A 126 -20.12 -4.19 -18.96
C GLU A 126 -20.60 -5.63 -18.90
N ILE A 127 -19.68 -6.59 -18.76
CA ILE A 127 -20.00 -8.01 -18.59
C ILE A 127 -20.87 -8.20 -17.33
N ALA A 128 -20.49 -7.57 -16.21
CA ALA A 128 -21.24 -7.65 -14.97
C ALA A 128 -22.67 -7.07 -15.11
N LYS A 129 -22.81 -5.92 -15.77
CA LYS A 129 -24.11 -5.28 -16.05
C LYS A 129 -25.00 -6.17 -16.92
N LEU A 130 -24.46 -6.73 -18.00
CA LEU A 130 -25.20 -7.60 -18.92
C LEU A 130 -25.69 -8.89 -18.25
N LEU A 131 -24.92 -9.41 -17.30
CA LEU A 131 -25.27 -10.61 -16.54
C LEU A 131 -26.09 -10.32 -15.28
N GLY A 132 -26.31 -9.04 -14.92
CA GLY A 132 -27.04 -8.68 -13.69
C GLY A 132 -26.32 -9.09 -12.40
N VAL A 133 -24.99 -9.14 -12.42
CA VAL A 133 -24.15 -9.50 -11.26
C VAL A 133 -23.29 -8.32 -10.80
N ARG A 134 -22.77 -8.40 -9.57
CA ARG A 134 -21.83 -7.40 -9.08
C ARG A 134 -20.50 -7.47 -9.82
N ARG A 135 -19.85 -6.33 -10.04
CA ARG A 135 -18.50 -6.23 -10.65
C ARG A 135 -17.50 -7.15 -9.98
N GLU A 136 -17.51 -7.22 -8.64
CA GLU A 136 -16.58 -8.03 -7.87
C GLU A 136 -16.73 -9.52 -8.19
N TYR A 137 -17.90 -9.99 -8.60
CA TYR A 137 -18.13 -11.38 -8.98
C TYR A 137 -17.29 -11.75 -10.20
N VAL A 138 -17.34 -10.93 -11.26
CA VAL A 138 -16.58 -11.12 -12.49
C VAL A 138 -15.08 -11.06 -12.21
N TYR A 139 -14.63 -10.03 -11.47
CA TYR A 139 -13.22 -9.85 -11.14
C TYR A 139 -12.65 -11.03 -10.32
N ASN A 140 -13.36 -11.48 -9.29
CA ASN A 140 -12.92 -12.59 -8.45
C ASN A 140 -12.82 -13.92 -9.23
N ARG A 141 -13.62 -14.09 -10.28
CA ARG A 141 -13.56 -15.27 -11.17
C ARG A 141 -12.34 -15.19 -12.07
N VAL A 142 -12.19 -14.08 -12.79
CA VAL A 142 -11.06 -13.86 -13.71
C VAL A 142 -9.71 -14.06 -13.00
N GLN A 143 -9.56 -13.57 -11.77
CA GLN A 143 -8.31 -13.73 -11.02
C GLN A 143 -7.89 -15.20 -10.83
N LEU A 144 -8.82 -16.16 -10.81
CA LEU A 144 -8.49 -17.58 -10.67
C LEU A 144 -7.63 -18.11 -11.82
N LEU A 145 -7.70 -17.50 -13.00
CA LEU A 145 -6.87 -17.87 -14.15
C LEU A 145 -5.39 -17.54 -13.96
N SER A 146 -5.03 -16.79 -12.89
CA SER A 146 -3.64 -16.51 -12.52
C SER A 146 -3.01 -17.57 -11.60
N LEU A 147 -3.79 -18.55 -11.11
CA LEU A 147 -3.29 -19.67 -10.32
C LEU A 147 -2.41 -20.59 -11.19
N SER A 148 -1.65 -21.48 -10.53
CA SER A 148 -0.84 -22.46 -11.23
C SER A 148 -1.72 -23.40 -12.09
N PRO A 149 -1.19 -23.93 -13.21
CA PRO A 149 -1.95 -24.80 -14.11
C PRO A 149 -2.56 -26.02 -13.42
N ASN A 150 -1.87 -26.58 -12.42
CA ASN A 150 -2.33 -27.73 -11.66
C ASN A 150 -3.55 -27.38 -10.79
N ILE A 151 -3.53 -26.22 -10.13
CA ILE A 151 -4.65 -25.74 -9.31
C ILE A 151 -5.86 -25.42 -10.19
N ILE A 152 -5.65 -24.75 -11.33
CA ILE A 152 -6.71 -24.47 -12.30
C ILE A 152 -7.35 -25.78 -12.79
N ARG A 153 -6.53 -26.78 -13.15
CA ARG A 153 -7.02 -28.09 -13.61
C ARG A 153 -7.86 -28.78 -12.55
N ALA A 154 -7.41 -28.76 -11.30
CA ALA A 154 -8.10 -29.43 -10.20
C ALA A 154 -9.40 -28.72 -9.81
N LEU A 155 -9.45 -27.37 -9.86
CA LEU A 155 -10.69 -26.60 -9.75
C LEU A 155 -11.64 -26.88 -10.92
N LYS A 156 -11.11 -27.03 -12.14
CA LYS A 156 -11.90 -27.27 -13.36
C LYS A 156 -12.51 -28.68 -13.41
N SER A 157 -11.78 -29.70 -12.98
CA SER A 157 -12.25 -31.09 -13.01
C SER A 157 -13.27 -31.43 -11.93
N GLY A 158 -13.46 -30.55 -10.93
CA GLY A 158 -14.33 -30.82 -9.78
C GLY A 158 -13.87 -32.02 -8.94
N SER A 159 -12.66 -32.53 -9.19
CA SER A 159 -12.13 -33.74 -8.57
C SER A 159 -11.67 -33.53 -7.13
N ILE A 160 -11.62 -32.28 -6.69
CA ILE A 160 -11.31 -31.97 -5.29
C ILE A 160 -12.62 -31.94 -4.52
N ASP A 161 -12.68 -32.73 -3.45
CA ASP A 161 -13.72 -32.63 -2.44
C ASP A 161 -13.84 -31.16 -2.02
N THR A 162 -15.00 -30.56 -2.27
CA THR A 162 -15.28 -29.15 -1.95
C THR A 162 -15.12 -28.85 -0.46
N ASN A 163 -15.15 -29.88 0.40
CA ASN A 163 -14.85 -29.76 1.82
C ASN A 163 -13.34 -29.60 2.11
N ARG A 164 -12.46 -30.06 1.21
CA ARG A 164 -10.99 -30.02 1.38
C ARG A 164 -10.36 -28.82 0.68
N PHE A 165 -10.80 -28.50 -0.53
CA PHE A 165 -10.31 -27.33 -1.27
C PHE A 165 -11.44 -26.68 -2.04
N GLY A 166 -11.58 -25.37 -1.87
CA GLY A 166 -12.68 -24.61 -2.44
C GLY A 166 -12.25 -23.22 -2.87
N LEU A 167 -13.20 -22.44 -3.37
CA LEU A 167 -12.94 -21.11 -3.90
C LEU A 167 -12.22 -20.18 -2.90
N LEU A 168 -12.54 -20.27 -1.61
CA LEU A 168 -11.88 -19.46 -0.59
C LEU A 168 -10.41 -19.84 -0.39
N HIS A 169 -10.06 -21.12 -0.53
CA HIS A 169 -8.67 -21.59 -0.49
C HIS A 169 -7.90 -21.09 -1.71
N ALA A 170 -8.49 -21.24 -2.91
CA ALA A 170 -7.94 -20.72 -4.16
C ALA A 170 -7.63 -19.22 -4.07
N ARG A 171 -8.56 -18.42 -3.49
CA ARG A 171 -8.35 -16.98 -3.27
C ARG A 171 -7.22 -16.65 -2.30
N VAL A 172 -6.93 -17.52 -1.33
CA VAL A 172 -5.80 -17.32 -0.42
C VAL A 172 -4.48 -17.61 -1.15
N LEU A 173 -4.45 -18.63 -2.00
CA LEU A 173 -3.28 -18.98 -2.82
C LEU A 173 -2.91 -17.91 -3.86
N LEU A 174 -3.88 -17.13 -4.35
CA LEU A 174 -3.63 -15.97 -5.24
C LEU A 174 -2.67 -14.94 -4.62
N LYS A 175 -2.47 -14.94 -3.30
CA LYS A 175 -1.51 -14.05 -2.61
C LYS A 175 -0.06 -14.52 -2.74
N VAL A 176 0.17 -15.76 -3.16
CA VAL A 176 1.50 -16.36 -3.32
C VAL A 176 1.91 -16.17 -4.79
N ARG A 177 2.98 -15.40 -5.03
CA ARG A 177 3.47 -15.10 -6.38
C ARG A 177 4.28 -16.24 -6.99
N ASP A 178 5.05 -16.94 -6.16
CA ASP A 178 5.81 -18.11 -6.57
C ASP A 178 4.86 -19.29 -6.86
N ARG A 179 4.87 -19.77 -8.10
CA ARG A 179 4.00 -20.87 -8.53
C ARG A 179 4.36 -22.22 -7.90
N ALA A 180 5.64 -22.50 -7.68
CA ALA A 180 6.07 -23.74 -7.05
C ALA A 180 5.64 -23.78 -5.58
N LEU A 181 5.76 -22.66 -4.87
CA LEU A 181 5.25 -22.54 -3.52
C LEU A 181 3.72 -22.60 -3.47
N GLN A 182 3.05 -21.96 -4.43
CA GLN A 182 1.59 -22.02 -4.56
C GLN A 182 1.11 -23.47 -4.71
N GLU A 183 1.80 -24.29 -5.51
CA GLU A 183 1.52 -25.72 -5.69
C GLU A 183 1.81 -26.55 -4.43
N LYS A 184 2.93 -26.27 -3.75
CA LYS A 184 3.26 -26.92 -2.48
C LYS A 184 2.17 -26.68 -1.42
N LEU A 185 1.73 -25.43 -1.27
CA LEU A 185 0.69 -25.07 -0.31
C LEU A 185 -0.68 -25.64 -0.70
N PHE A 186 -0.97 -25.72 -2.00
CA PHE A 186 -2.15 -26.42 -2.52
C PHE A 186 -2.16 -27.89 -2.13
N GLN A 187 -1.06 -28.60 -2.36
CA GLN A 187 -0.93 -30.03 -2.03
C GLN A 187 -1.09 -30.27 -0.52
N GLN A 188 -0.40 -29.46 0.30
CA GLN A 188 -0.56 -29.51 1.76
C GLN A 188 -1.99 -29.23 2.22
N THR A 189 -2.70 -28.32 1.55
CA THR A 189 -4.11 -28.02 1.88
C THR A 189 -4.98 -29.26 1.68
N ILE A 190 -4.75 -30.02 0.60
CA ILE A 190 -5.53 -31.22 0.28
C ILE A 190 -5.17 -32.38 1.21
N GLU A 191 -3.87 -32.63 1.42
CA GLU A 191 -3.36 -33.75 2.22
C GLU A 191 -3.75 -33.60 3.70
N GLU A 192 -3.61 -32.39 4.23
CA GLU A 192 -3.85 -32.11 5.65
C GLU A 192 -5.27 -31.57 5.91
N SER A 193 -6.10 -31.45 4.87
CA SER A 193 -7.46 -30.88 4.95
C SER A 193 -7.52 -29.54 5.68
N LEU A 194 -6.59 -28.64 5.34
CA LEU A 194 -6.44 -27.36 6.05
C LEU A 194 -7.69 -26.50 5.89
N THR A 195 -8.12 -25.87 6.98
CA THR A 195 -9.13 -24.81 6.90
C THR A 195 -8.56 -23.56 6.21
N VAL A 196 -9.43 -22.70 5.68
CA VAL A 196 -9.05 -21.40 5.10
C VAL A 196 -8.21 -20.58 6.08
N ARG A 197 -8.49 -20.68 7.39
CA ARG A 197 -7.73 -19.98 8.44
C ARG A 197 -6.32 -20.53 8.59
N GLU A 198 -6.14 -21.84 8.53
CA GLU A 198 -4.82 -22.49 8.57
C GLU A 198 -4.02 -22.22 7.32
N LEU A 199 -4.63 -22.33 6.14
CA LEU A 199 -3.96 -21.96 4.89
C LEU A 199 -3.54 -20.49 4.91
N ARG A 200 -4.37 -19.57 5.42
CA ARG A 200 -3.97 -18.17 5.61
C ARG A 200 -2.78 -18.02 6.53
N ARG A 201 -2.72 -18.76 7.64
CA ARG A 201 -1.58 -18.76 8.57
C ARG A 201 -0.31 -19.27 7.89
N ARG A 202 -0.39 -20.36 7.12
CA ARG A 202 0.74 -20.92 6.38
C ARG A 202 1.20 -20.03 5.25
N VAL A 203 0.29 -19.51 4.42
CA VAL A 203 0.61 -18.51 3.41
C VAL A 203 1.27 -17.29 4.06
N ALA A 204 0.77 -16.80 5.19
CA ALA A 204 1.39 -15.70 5.93
C ALA A 204 2.78 -16.07 6.48
N ALA A 205 3.01 -17.31 6.91
CA ALA A 205 4.30 -17.79 7.40
C ALA A 205 5.32 -17.95 6.26
N VAL A 206 4.93 -18.49 5.10
CA VAL A 206 5.87 -18.70 3.99
C VAL A 206 6.08 -17.42 3.17
N THR A 207 5.06 -16.58 2.97
CA THR A 207 5.27 -15.21 2.46
C THR A 207 6.01 -14.32 3.46
N LYS A 208 6.12 -14.75 4.73
CA LYS A 208 7.08 -14.19 5.69
C LYS A 208 8.50 -14.75 5.48
N SER A 209 8.64 -16.03 5.13
CA SER A 209 9.89 -16.77 4.91
C SER A 209 10.56 -16.56 3.54
N ASP A 210 9.83 -16.27 2.45
CA ASP A 210 10.42 -15.83 1.16
C ASP A 210 10.90 -14.37 1.20
N ARG A 211 10.85 -13.79 2.39
CA ARG A 211 11.46 -12.52 2.74
C ARG A 211 12.65 -12.78 3.70
N VAL A 212 13.41 -13.85 3.38
CA VAL A 212 14.80 -14.10 3.80
C VAL A 212 15.75 -13.56 2.71
N GLY A 213 15.45 -12.37 2.19
CA GLY A 213 16.43 -11.28 2.24
C GLY A 213 15.93 -10.40 3.36
N GLY A 214 16.71 -10.26 4.44
CA GLY A 214 16.27 -9.75 5.74
C GLY A 214 15.26 -8.62 5.62
N LYS A 215 14.02 -8.85 6.08
CA LYS A 215 13.05 -7.75 6.24
C LYS A 215 13.56 -6.83 7.33
N SER A 216 14.23 -5.81 6.88
CA SER A 216 14.27 -4.55 7.55
C SER A 216 12.82 -4.09 7.81
N ARG A 217 12.37 -4.12 9.06
CA ARG A 217 11.09 -3.49 9.42
C ARG A 217 11.35 -1.98 9.46
N LEU A 218 10.63 -1.23 8.62
CA LEU A 218 10.65 0.23 8.70
C LEU A 218 10.05 0.60 10.06
N SER A 219 10.87 1.14 10.94
CA SER A 219 10.50 1.70 12.23
C SER A 219 10.56 3.22 12.13
N VAL A 220 9.61 3.88 12.77
CA VAL A 220 9.59 5.34 12.88
C VAL A 220 9.98 5.68 14.30
N VAL A 221 10.96 6.57 14.44
CA VAL A 221 11.48 7.04 15.72
C VAL A 221 11.08 8.49 15.87
N ASP A 222 10.39 8.81 16.96
CA ASP A 222 10.01 10.19 17.28
C ASP A 222 11.20 10.95 17.86
N LEU A 223 11.48 12.10 17.28
CA LEU A 223 12.56 13.01 17.68
C LEU A 223 12.03 14.31 18.26
N SER A 224 10.74 14.37 18.60
CA SER A 224 10.09 15.56 19.14
C SER A 224 10.09 15.54 20.67
N GLN A 225 10.20 16.71 21.27
CA GLN A 225 10.00 16.90 22.71
C GLN A 225 8.50 16.99 23.04
N PRO A 226 8.08 16.55 24.23
CA PRO A 226 6.70 16.74 24.67
C PRO A 226 6.40 18.22 24.93
N ILE A 227 5.18 18.64 24.62
CA ILE A 227 4.66 19.97 24.96
C ILE A 227 4.03 19.91 26.35
N PHE A 228 4.49 20.74 27.29
CA PHE A 228 3.98 20.80 28.67
C PHE A 228 4.12 22.21 29.28
N ASN A 229 3.32 22.51 30.31
CA ASN A 229 3.44 23.75 31.06
C ASN A 229 4.80 23.80 31.79
N GLY A 230 5.53 24.89 31.63
CA GLY A 230 6.86 25.05 32.24
C GLY A 230 8.00 24.40 31.45
N MET A 231 7.78 24.00 30.19
CA MET A 231 8.88 23.57 29.32
C MET A 231 9.87 24.72 29.05
N PRO A 232 11.13 24.40 28.70
CA PRO A 232 12.13 25.41 28.38
C PRO A 232 11.67 26.36 27.27
N HIS A 233 12.03 27.63 27.41
CA HIS A 233 11.80 28.70 26.45
C HIS A 233 12.80 29.83 26.72
N ILE A 234 13.03 30.69 25.73
CA ILE A 234 13.90 31.86 25.91
C ILE A 234 13.20 32.88 26.82
N PRO A 235 13.73 33.15 28.04
CA PRO A 235 13.08 34.04 28.99
C PRO A 235 12.99 35.48 28.47
N LYS A 236 11.98 36.23 28.94
CA LYS A 236 11.71 37.64 28.61
C LYS A 236 11.38 37.95 27.13
N ILE A 237 11.63 37.03 26.22
CA ILE A 237 11.28 37.15 24.80
C ILE A 237 9.97 36.41 24.51
N LEU A 238 9.83 35.18 25.02
CA LEU A 238 8.67 34.34 24.77
C LEU A 238 7.80 34.22 26.02
N THR A 239 6.49 34.24 25.84
CA THR A 239 5.54 33.90 26.91
C THR A 239 5.55 32.39 27.13
N PRO A 240 5.45 31.90 28.39
CA PRO A 240 5.37 30.46 28.64
C PRO A 240 4.12 29.84 27.98
N PRO A 241 4.18 28.57 27.52
CA PRO A 241 3.00 27.88 27.01
C PRO A 241 1.95 27.75 28.11
N GLN A 242 0.68 27.75 27.70
CA GLN A 242 -0.45 27.52 28.60
C GLN A 242 -1.32 26.38 28.07
N ILE A 243 -1.30 25.28 28.79
CA ILE A 243 -2.09 24.08 28.54
C ILE A 243 -3.09 23.98 29.68
N ARG A 244 -4.38 24.12 29.37
CA ARG A 244 -5.45 24.17 30.38
C ARG A 244 -6.57 23.22 29.98
N THR A 245 -7.06 22.44 30.94
CA THR A 245 -8.28 21.67 30.75
C THR A 245 -9.45 22.63 30.55
N ALA A 246 -10.12 22.53 29.42
CA ALA A 246 -11.29 23.33 29.07
C ALA A 246 -12.60 22.65 29.47
N SER A 247 -12.65 21.33 29.36
CA SER A 247 -13.80 20.51 29.74
C SER A 247 -13.33 19.14 30.23
N THR A 248 -14.16 18.46 31.03
CA THR A 248 -13.83 17.11 31.52
C THR A 248 -14.97 16.13 31.27
N LEU A 249 -14.63 14.84 31.18
CA LEU A 249 -15.63 13.77 31.09
C LEU A 249 -16.66 13.82 32.24
N ILE A 250 -16.22 14.21 33.44
CA ILE A 250 -17.06 14.24 34.64
C ILE A 250 -18.15 15.31 34.54
N ILE A 251 -17.82 16.48 33.99
CA ILE A 251 -18.71 17.65 33.95
C ILE A 251 -19.43 17.73 32.60
N ASP A 252 -18.71 17.48 31.51
CA ASP A 252 -19.11 17.82 30.14
C ASP A 252 -19.22 16.59 29.22
N SER A 253 -19.02 15.38 29.73
CA SER A 253 -18.96 14.13 28.95
C SER A 253 -17.89 14.09 27.84
N VAL A 254 -16.97 15.06 27.82
CA VAL A 254 -15.84 15.14 26.89
C VAL A 254 -14.63 15.81 27.56
N ASN A 255 -13.42 15.31 27.29
CA ASN A 255 -12.18 15.98 27.69
C ASN A 255 -11.71 16.90 26.56
N ILE A 256 -11.61 18.20 26.84
CA ILE A 256 -11.05 19.20 25.91
C ILE A 256 -9.91 19.91 26.63
N THR A 257 -8.81 20.15 25.93
CA THR A 257 -7.66 20.91 26.42
C THR A 257 -7.42 22.10 25.49
N ASN A 258 -7.37 23.30 26.07
CA ASN A 258 -6.94 24.51 25.38
C ASN A 258 -5.42 24.59 25.43
N ILE A 259 -4.80 24.86 24.29
CA ILE A 259 -3.35 24.98 24.14
C ILE A 259 -3.07 26.37 23.56
N TYR A 260 -2.32 27.17 24.31
CA TYR A 260 -1.66 28.38 23.83
C TYR A 260 -0.16 28.13 23.84
N ILE A 261 0.49 28.27 22.70
CA ILE A 261 1.92 28.05 22.53
C ILE A 261 2.45 29.08 21.52
N PRO A 262 3.47 29.87 21.87
CA PRO A 262 4.22 30.65 20.88
C PRO A 262 4.87 29.74 19.84
N SER A 263 4.98 30.23 18.60
CA SER A 263 5.51 29.50 17.44
C SER A 263 6.93 28.95 17.64
N HIS A 264 7.74 29.60 18.48
CA HIS A 264 9.15 29.31 18.76
C HIS A 264 9.39 28.48 20.05
N ILE A 265 8.43 27.67 20.52
CA ILE A 265 8.61 26.86 21.73
C ILE A 265 8.34 25.37 21.47
N GLY A 266 9.18 24.52 22.08
CA GLY A 266 9.16 23.07 21.89
C GLY A 266 9.88 22.72 20.60
N THR A 267 9.68 21.50 20.08
CA THR A 267 10.22 21.15 18.77
C THR A 267 9.47 21.89 17.67
N HIS A 268 10.17 22.80 16.97
CA HIS A 268 9.58 23.69 15.98
C HIS A 268 10.58 23.97 14.85
N VAL A 269 10.05 24.44 13.71
CA VAL A 269 10.84 24.90 12.56
C VAL A 269 10.76 26.41 12.46
N ASP A 270 11.91 27.06 12.25
CA ASP A 270 12.04 28.47 11.91
C ASP A 270 12.25 28.68 10.41
N THR A 271 11.69 29.78 9.92
CA THR A 271 11.76 30.21 8.52
C THR A 271 12.38 31.61 8.39
N PRO A 272 12.80 32.03 7.18
CA PRO A 272 13.40 33.34 6.97
C PRO A 272 12.54 34.50 7.42
N ARG A 273 11.21 34.35 7.46
CA ARG A 273 10.31 35.40 7.97
C ARG A 273 10.68 35.87 9.39
N GLN A 274 11.31 35.01 10.21
CA GLN A 274 11.65 35.32 11.61
C GLN A 274 12.54 36.57 11.72
N PHE A 275 13.47 36.75 10.78
CA PHE A 275 14.43 37.87 10.79
C PHE A 275 14.37 38.76 9.54
N PHE A 276 13.63 38.34 8.50
CA PHE A 276 13.58 39.04 7.22
C PHE A 276 12.13 39.33 6.82
N GLU A 277 11.78 40.60 6.67
CA GLU A 277 10.41 41.05 6.34
C GLU A 277 9.88 40.49 5.00
N ARG A 278 10.76 40.09 4.08
CA ARG A 278 10.38 39.43 2.82
C ARG A 278 10.72 37.94 2.80
N GLY A 279 11.08 37.39 3.95
CA GLY A 279 11.32 35.97 4.13
C GLY A 279 10.04 35.17 4.00
N LYS A 280 10.17 33.92 3.55
CA LYS A 280 9.02 33.03 3.40
C LYS A 280 8.48 32.60 4.77
N THR A 281 7.16 32.42 4.85
CA THR A 281 6.44 31.84 5.99
C THR A 281 6.34 30.32 5.85
N ILE A 282 5.93 29.64 6.92
CA ILE A 282 5.88 28.17 7.00
C ILE A 282 5.07 27.54 5.86
N GLU A 283 3.90 28.09 5.56
CA GLU A 283 2.97 27.55 4.56
C GLU A 283 3.41 27.78 3.11
N GLU A 284 4.39 28.65 2.86
CA GLU A 284 4.91 28.95 1.53
C GLU A 284 5.93 27.89 1.04
N TYR A 285 6.33 26.96 1.91
CA TYR A 285 7.26 25.89 1.57
C TYR A 285 6.55 24.59 1.18
N GLU A 286 7.03 23.98 0.10
CA GLU A 286 6.67 22.62 -0.28
C GLU A 286 7.12 21.60 0.78
N LEU A 287 6.33 20.53 0.98
CA LEU A 287 6.61 19.50 1.99
C LEU A 287 7.99 18.82 1.81
N SER A 288 8.51 18.77 0.59
CA SER A 288 9.84 18.24 0.28
C SER A 288 10.99 19.02 0.93
N ARG A 289 10.75 20.27 1.34
CA ARG A 289 11.72 21.08 2.11
C ARG A 289 11.93 20.53 3.52
N PHE A 290 10.91 19.86 4.07
CA PHE A 290 10.85 19.38 5.44
C PHE A 290 11.14 17.88 5.60
N MET A 291 11.62 17.21 4.55
CA MET A 291 12.01 15.80 4.60
C MET A 291 13.27 15.54 3.79
N GLY A 292 14.02 14.49 4.11
CA GLY A 292 15.16 14.10 3.29
C GLY A 292 16.23 13.32 4.02
N ASP A 293 17.33 13.09 3.32
CA ASP A 293 18.55 12.55 3.90
C ASP A 293 19.12 13.53 4.94
N CYS A 294 19.43 12.98 6.10
CA CYS A 294 19.95 13.69 7.24
C CYS A 294 21.27 13.10 7.70
N VAL A 295 22.27 13.96 7.90
CA VAL A 295 23.52 13.63 8.58
C VAL A 295 23.41 14.06 10.04
N VAL A 296 23.70 13.15 10.96
CA VAL A 296 23.75 13.46 12.38
C VAL A 296 25.20 13.64 12.80
N ILE A 297 25.56 14.90 13.06
CA ILE A 297 26.86 15.29 13.60
C ILE A 297 26.80 15.13 15.11
N SER A 298 27.45 14.09 15.63
CA SER A 298 27.57 13.86 17.07
C SER A 298 28.78 14.61 17.60
N VAL A 299 28.54 15.57 18.49
CA VAL A 299 29.57 16.39 19.13
C VAL A 299 29.46 16.26 20.64
N LYS A 300 30.60 16.06 21.31
CA LYS A 300 30.65 16.04 22.77
C LYS A 300 31.14 17.39 23.24
N LYS A 301 30.25 18.16 23.86
CA LYS A 301 30.55 19.49 24.39
C LYS A 301 30.17 19.57 25.86
N SER A 302 30.89 20.40 26.60
CA SER A 302 30.47 20.81 27.93
C SER A 302 29.54 22.03 27.83
N GLU A 303 29.01 22.44 28.97
CA GLU A 303 28.17 23.63 29.07
C GLU A 303 28.80 24.85 28.39
N ASN A 304 27.98 25.63 27.69
CA ASN A 304 28.36 26.91 27.10
C ASN A 304 29.52 26.86 26.09
N GLN A 305 29.81 25.70 25.50
CA GLN A 305 30.91 25.55 24.54
C GLN A 305 30.47 25.71 23.09
N PRO A 306 31.29 26.36 22.24
CA PRO A 306 31.05 26.41 20.81
C PRO A 306 31.36 25.07 20.13
N ILE A 307 30.55 24.75 19.13
CA ILE A 307 30.79 23.74 18.10
C ILE A 307 31.53 24.43 16.97
N ASN A 308 32.77 24.02 16.73
CA ASN A 308 33.72 24.64 15.80
C ASN A 308 33.95 23.74 14.58
N LEU A 309 34.64 24.27 13.57
CA LEU A 309 34.99 23.51 12.35
C LEU A 309 35.71 22.19 12.64
N ALA A 310 36.56 22.15 13.67
CA ALA A 310 37.25 20.94 14.09
C ALA A 310 36.30 19.81 14.52
N ASP A 311 35.12 20.14 15.06
CA ASP A 311 34.13 19.16 15.51
C ASP A 311 33.35 18.55 14.34
N VAL A 312 33.15 19.32 13.26
CA VAL A 312 32.36 18.89 12.09
C VAL A 312 33.20 18.29 10.97
N LYS A 313 34.51 18.55 10.95
CA LYS A 313 35.44 18.15 9.86
C LYS A 313 35.33 16.69 9.43
N ARG A 314 35.16 15.75 10.36
CA ARG A 314 35.04 14.31 10.04
C ARG A 314 33.76 13.93 9.29
N TYR A 315 32.78 14.83 9.25
CA TYR A 315 31.49 14.64 8.59
C TYR A 315 31.41 15.36 7.24
N GLU A 316 32.44 16.11 6.85
CA GLU A 316 32.44 16.95 5.65
C GLU A 316 32.13 16.15 4.38
N GLU A 317 32.73 14.97 4.23
CA GLU A 317 32.46 14.06 3.09
C GLU A 317 31.05 13.44 3.10
N LEU A 318 30.30 13.61 4.19
CA LEU A 318 28.94 13.09 4.30
C LEU A 318 27.87 14.14 4.02
N VAL A 319 28.22 15.42 4.02
CA VAL A 319 27.28 16.54 3.89
C VAL A 319 27.33 17.06 2.47
N ASP A 320 26.21 16.90 1.77
CA ASP A 320 26.06 17.22 0.36
C ASP A 320 24.98 18.32 0.18
N GLU A 321 24.85 18.89 -1.02
CA GLU A 321 23.78 19.86 -1.32
C GLU A 321 22.38 19.27 -1.02
N ASN A 322 21.50 20.08 -0.41
CA ASN A 322 20.16 19.69 0.06
C ASN A 322 20.11 18.64 1.19
N THR A 323 21.24 18.35 1.83
CA THR A 323 21.28 17.52 3.05
C THR A 323 20.63 18.26 4.23
N ILE A 324 19.98 17.52 5.12
CA ILE A 324 19.57 18.00 6.45
C ILE A 324 20.69 17.68 7.44
N VAL A 325 21.07 18.61 8.31
CA VAL A 325 22.16 18.37 9.29
C VAL A 325 21.65 18.49 10.72
N PHE A 326 21.65 17.40 11.47
CA PHE A 326 21.30 17.39 12.89
C PHE A 326 22.56 17.41 13.76
N PHE A 327 22.64 18.35 14.70
CA PHE A 327 23.68 18.39 15.72
C PHE A 327 23.17 17.66 16.96
N ASN A 328 23.72 16.47 17.21
CA ASN A 328 23.47 15.70 18.43
C ASN A 328 24.54 16.02 19.46
N THR A 329 24.19 16.85 20.43
CA THR A 329 25.09 17.23 21.52
C THR A 329 24.86 16.40 22.79
N GLY A 330 23.73 15.70 22.87
CA GLY A 330 23.23 15.02 24.06
C GLY A 330 22.31 15.90 24.91
N TRP A 331 22.19 17.20 24.61
CA TRP A 331 21.34 18.12 25.38
C TRP A 331 19.85 17.80 25.27
N GLY A 332 19.41 17.13 24.21
CA GLY A 332 18.00 16.75 24.08
C GLY A 332 17.51 15.87 25.25
N GLY A 333 18.41 15.11 25.89
CA GLY A 333 18.12 14.32 27.09
C GLY A 333 17.95 15.16 28.36
N LEU A 334 18.39 16.42 28.35
CA LEU A 334 18.31 17.36 29.46
C LEU A 334 17.07 18.27 29.39
N PHE A 335 16.20 18.14 28.39
CA PHE A 335 15.09 19.07 28.11
C PHE A 335 14.20 19.43 29.32
N LYS A 336 14.09 18.57 30.33
CA LYS A 336 13.29 18.84 31.53
C LYS A 336 14.10 19.38 32.72
N SER A 337 15.42 19.47 32.59
CA SER A 337 16.30 19.92 33.67
C SER A 337 16.82 21.34 33.41
N PRO A 338 17.12 22.12 34.47
CA PRO A 338 17.62 23.48 34.34
C PRO A 338 18.90 23.60 33.50
N GLU A 339 19.75 22.58 33.52
CA GLU A 339 21.01 22.46 32.78
C GLU A 339 20.81 22.52 31.25
N TYR A 340 19.59 22.28 30.75
CA TYR A 340 19.26 22.48 29.35
C TYR A 340 19.56 23.90 28.85
N ASN A 341 19.46 24.89 29.73
CA ASN A 341 19.74 26.29 29.39
C ASN A 341 21.24 26.61 29.26
N LEU A 342 22.13 25.69 29.67
CA LEU A 342 23.58 25.85 29.61
C LEU A 342 24.16 25.19 28.34
N HIS A 343 23.37 25.14 27.28
CA HIS A 343 23.65 24.34 26.10
C HIS A 343 24.88 24.79 25.30
N PRO A 344 25.53 23.85 24.57
CA PRO A 344 26.48 24.22 23.53
C PRO A 344 25.79 24.94 22.37
N TYR A 345 26.57 25.58 21.51
CA TYR A 345 26.05 26.40 20.41
C TYR A 345 26.92 26.29 19.16
N ILE A 346 26.38 26.67 18.01
CA ILE A 346 27.08 26.66 16.73
C ILE A 346 27.94 27.94 16.62
N SER A 347 29.21 27.80 16.21
CA SER A 347 30.04 28.95 15.86
C SER A 347 29.69 29.51 14.49
N GLU A 348 29.97 30.79 14.25
CA GLU A 348 29.73 31.42 12.95
C GLU A 348 30.45 30.71 11.80
N ASP A 349 31.69 30.24 12.01
CA ASP A 349 32.44 29.48 11.01
C ASP A 349 31.71 28.20 10.59
N VAL A 350 31.06 27.51 11.53
CA VAL A 350 30.24 26.32 11.21
C VAL A 350 28.97 26.72 10.47
N ALA A 351 28.34 27.84 10.82
CA ALA A 351 27.18 28.35 10.08
C ALA A 351 27.53 28.70 8.62
N TRP A 352 28.69 29.33 8.39
CA TRP A 352 29.20 29.61 7.06
C TRP A 352 29.54 28.32 6.29
N TRP A 353 30.16 27.34 6.94
CA TRP A 353 30.42 26.03 6.34
C TRP A 353 29.13 25.30 5.92
N LEU A 354 28.07 25.34 6.75
CA LEU A 354 26.76 24.78 6.41
C LEU A 354 26.17 25.46 5.17
N ARG A 355 26.29 26.80 5.10
CA ARG A 355 25.87 27.61 3.95
C ARG A 355 26.63 27.26 2.68
N ASP A 356 27.94 27.13 2.76
CA ASP A 356 28.79 26.78 1.62
C ASP A 356 28.56 25.33 1.16
N SER A 357 28.19 24.44 2.09
CA SER A 357 27.75 23.08 1.82
C SER A 357 26.33 23.00 1.23
N LYS A 358 25.61 24.12 1.17
CA LYS A 358 24.22 24.23 0.65
C LYS A 358 23.25 23.24 1.30
N VAL A 359 23.38 23.06 2.61
CA VAL A 359 22.40 22.28 3.37
C VAL A 359 21.05 22.99 3.31
N LYS A 360 19.94 22.25 3.31
CA LYS A 360 18.61 22.87 3.22
C LYS A 360 17.99 23.20 4.57
N MET A 361 18.44 22.51 5.61
CA MET A 361 17.92 22.63 6.97
C MET A 361 18.95 22.11 7.96
N ILE A 362 19.02 22.73 9.13
CA ILE A 362 19.70 22.17 10.28
C ILE A 362 18.70 21.82 11.39
N GLY A 363 19.12 20.95 12.31
CA GLY A 363 18.41 20.69 13.55
C GLY A 363 19.36 20.62 14.72
N VAL A 364 18.96 21.16 15.87
CA VAL A 364 19.72 21.11 17.11
C VAL A 364 18.88 20.47 18.22
N ASP A 365 19.54 19.70 19.08
CA ASP A 365 18.93 19.15 20.30
C ASP A 365 19.04 20.09 21.51
N THR A 366 19.33 21.36 21.25
CA THR A 366 19.46 22.45 22.22
C THR A 366 18.28 23.42 22.12
N LEU A 367 18.18 24.34 23.08
CA LEU A 367 17.12 25.36 23.07
C LEU A 367 17.14 26.19 21.79
N THR A 368 18.33 26.42 21.23
CA THR A 368 18.60 27.26 20.07
C THR A 368 20.03 27.01 19.55
N PRO A 369 20.37 27.25 18.26
CA PRO A 369 21.74 27.09 17.77
C PRO A 369 22.68 28.22 18.22
N GLU A 370 22.13 29.30 18.76
CA GLU A 370 22.87 30.48 19.26
C GLU A 370 23.52 30.23 20.61
N ILE A 371 24.36 31.17 21.04
CA ILE A 371 24.82 31.20 22.43
C ILE A 371 23.63 31.17 23.42
N PRO A 372 23.80 30.47 24.56
CA PRO A 372 22.81 30.46 25.64
C PRO A 372 22.36 31.84 26.09
N TYR A 373 21.10 31.95 26.49
CA TYR A 373 20.48 33.23 26.82
C TYR A 373 21.24 34.01 27.91
N HIS A 374 21.76 33.34 28.95
CA HIS A 374 22.53 34.01 30.01
C HIS A 374 23.87 34.57 29.57
N MET A 375 24.37 34.18 28.40
CA MET A 375 25.61 34.71 27.82
C MET A 375 25.38 35.89 26.87
N ARG A 376 24.12 36.18 26.53
CA ARG A 376 23.78 37.23 25.57
C ARG A 376 23.95 38.61 26.19
N ARG A 377 24.48 39.53 25.38
CA ARG A 377 24.54 40.95 25.72
C ARG A 377 23.25 41.64 25.26
N GLU A 378 23.00 42.82 25.80
CA GLU A 378 21.92 43.68 25.29
C GLU A 378 22.14 43.96 23.80
N GLY A 379 21.06 43.89 23.01
CA GLY A 379 21.14 44.04 21.56
C GLY A 379 21.73 42.83 20.81
N PHE A 380 21.74 41.63 21.42
CA PHE A 380 22.18 40.41 20.74
C PHE A 380 21.45 40.19 19.40
N ASP A 381 22.22 39.97 18.34
CA ASP A 381 21.75 40.10 16.96
C ASP A 381 21.51 38.78 16.22
N TYR A 382 21.53 37.64 16.93
CA TYR A 382 21.24 36.30 16.39
C TYR A 382 22.04 35.96 15.11
N PRO A 383 23.38 36.01 15.16
CA PRO A 383 24.22 35.84 13.98
C PRO A 383 24.02 34.49 13.30
N ILE A 384 23.83 33.40 14.05
CA ILE A 384 23.66 32.07 13.46
C ILE A 384 22.34 31.96 12.71
N HIS A 385 21.24 32.46 13.29
CA HIS A 385 19.96 32.51 12.59
C HIS A 385 20.05 33.36 11.32
N LYS A 386 20.66 34.55 11.42
CA LYS A 386 20.76 35.45 10.26
C LYS A 386 21.61 34.85 9.15
N ILE A 387 22.72 34.19 9.45
CA ILE A 387 23.55 33.51 8.45
C ILE A 387 22.73 32.42 7.75
N LEU A 388 22.07 31.54 8.51
CA LEU A 388 21.37 30.38 7.94
C LEU A 388 20.11 30.80 7.19
N LEU A 389 19.23 31.58 7.83
CA LEU A 389 17.93 31.94 7.28
C LEU A 389 18.02 32.94 6.12
N SER A 390 19.03 33.81 6.07
CA SER A 390 19.26 34.64 4.87
C SER A 390 19.63 33.83 3.63
N ASN A 391 20.14 32.61 3.83
CA ASN A 391 20.48 31.65 2.77
C ASN A 391 19.39 30.57 2.62
N ASP A 392 18.16 30.82 3.11
CA ASP A 392 17.02 29.91 3.05
C ASP A 392 17.24 28.56 3.76
N ILE A 393 18.19 28.48 4.69
CA ILE A 393 18.49 27.27 5.46
C ILE A 393 17.61 27.24 6.71
N LEU A 394 16.59 26.37 6.71
CA LEU A 394 15.62 26.28 7.81
C LEU A 394 16.27 25.74 9.09
N ILE A 395 15.73 26.09 10.25
CA ILE A 395 16.28 25.70 11.56
C ILE A 395 15.23 24.91 12.33
N LEU A 396 15.58 23.72 12.81
CA LEU A 396 14.81 22.94 13.77
C LEU A 396 15.45 23.07 15.14
N GLU A 397 14.69 23.51 16.13
CA GLU A 397 15.18 23.61 17.51
C GLU A 397 14.54 22.56 18.41
N ASN A 398 15.15 22.32 19.58
CA ASN A 398 14.62 21.46 20.63
C ASN A 398 14.32 20.02 20.17
N LEU A 399 15.23 19.39 19.41
CA LEU A 399 15.10 17.99 19.05
C LEU A 399 15.39 17.06 20.24
N ASN A 400 14.77 15.88 20.24
CA ASN A 400 15.16 14.76 21.09
C ASN A 400 15.96 13.75 20.25
N LEU A 401 17.28 13.90 20.22
CA LEU A 401 18.17 13.02 19.46
C LEU A 401 18.67 11.80 20.26
N THR A 402 18.26 11.65 21.53
CA THR A 402 18.64 10.50 22.37
C THR A 402 18.32 9.13 21.73
N PRO A 403 17.22 8.93 20.97
CA PRO A 403 16.95 7.64 20.33
C PRO A 403 17.91 7.30 19.18
N VAL A 404 18.68 8.27 18.68
CA VAL A 404 19.53 8.14 17.48
C VAL A 404 21.00 8.48 17.75
N ASP A 405 21.42 8.48 19.01
CA ASP A 405 22.75 8.92 19.48
C ASP A 405 23.97 8.28 18.77
N ARG A 406 23.77 7.13 18.12
CA ARG A 406 24.81 6.35 17.45
C ARG A 406 24.58 6.15 15.95
N VAL A 407 23.74 6.97 15.34
CA VAL A 407 23.41 6.90 13.92
C VAL A 407 23.96 8.13 13.22
N GLU A 408 24.78 7.96 12.18
CA GLU A 408 25.37 9.08 11.44
C GLU A 408 24.52 9.53 10.23
N ARG A 409 23.63 8.68 9.73
CA ARG A 409 22.73 8.98 8.61
C ARG A 409 21.31 8.45 8.82
N LEU A 410 20.32 9.30 8.60
CA LEU A 410 18.89 9.01 8.75
C LEU A 410 18.13 9.56 7.55
N TRP A 411 16.92 9.04 7.30
CA TRP A 411 15.92 9.80 6.56
C TRP A 411 14.97 10.44 7.58
N VAL A 412 14.72 11.73 7.45
CA VAL A 412 13.92 12.48 8.43
C VAL A 412 12.70 13.13 7.77
N THR A 413 11.69 13.36 8.58
CA THR A 413 10.49 14.12 8.21
C THR A 413 10.13 15.04 9.36
N ALA A 414 9.97 16.32 9.08
CA ALA A 414 9.77 17.37 10.05
C ALA A 414 8.68 18.33 9.55
N PHE A 415 7.45 17.83 9.41
CA PHE A 415 6.34 18.62 8.89
C PHE A 415 5.79 19.59 9.95
N PRO A 416 5.96 20.92 9.77
CA PRO A 416 5.36 21.90 10.66
C PRO A 416 3.84 21.98 10.43
N ILE A 417 3.12 22.46 11.44
CA ILE A 417 1.71 22.85 11.27
C ILE A 417 1.66 24.05 10.30
N PRO A 418 0.81 24.05 9.25
CA PRO A 418 0.72 25.15 8.30
C PRO A 418 -0.07 26.33 8.88
N ILE A 419 0.58 27.14 9.72
CA ILE A 419 -0.01 28.34 10.32
C ILE A 419 0.19 29.51 9.36
N LEU A 420 -0.90 30.03 8.81
CA LEU A 420 -0.88 31.11 7.81
C LEU A 420 -0.14 32.36 8.32
N GLY A 421 0.80 32.85 7.53
CA GLY A 421 1.56 34.07 7.79
C GLY A 421 2.63 33.90 8.87
N CYS A 422 2.89 32.68 9.38
CA CYS A 422 3.73 32.47 10.54
C CYS A 422 5.18 32.14 10.16
N GLU A 423 6.10 32.70 10.92
CA GLU A 423 7.55 32.59 10.78
C GLU A 423 8.15 31.32 11.36
N ALA A 424 7.39 30.63 12.22
CA ALA A 424 7.77 29.36 12.79
C ALA A 424 6.52 28.56 13.15
N ALA A 425 6.68 27.25 13.31
CA ALA A 425 5.58 26.41 13.75
C ALA A 425 6.05 25.15 14.48
N PRO A 426 5.29 24.70 15.50
CA PRO A 426 5.51 23.40 16.12
C PRO A 426 5.51 22.28 15.08
N CYS A 427 6.40 21.32 15.28
CA CYS A 427 6.69 20.28 14.30
C CYS A 427 6.80 18.92 14.97
N ARG A 428 6.18 17.90 14.36
CA ARG A 428 6.47 16.50 14.70
C ARG A 428 7.62 16.02 13.83
N VAL A 429 8.77 15.82 14.46
CA VAL A 429 9.98 15.35 13.79
C VAL A 429 10.13 13.86 14.01
N VAL A 430 10.28 13.11 12.91
CA VAL A 430 10.50 11.66 12.95
C VAL A 430 11.69 11.27 12.10
N ALA A 431 12.42 10.26 12.56
CA ALA A 431 13.42 9.55 11.78
C ALA A 431 12.90 8.19 11.35
N TRP A 432 13.14 7.86 10.09
CA TRP A 432 12.81 6.57 9.50
C TRP A 432 14.03 5.67 9.58
N GLN A 433 13.89 4.56 10.28
CA GLN A 433 14.94 3.58 10.50
C GLN A 433 14.51 2.22 9.99
N TYR A 434 15.49 1.39 9.66
CA TYR A 434 15.28 -0.01 9.38
C TYR A 434 15.80 -0.83 10.56
N THR A 435 14.91 -1.50 11.28
CA THR A 435 15.32 -2.51 12.26
C THR A 435 15.55 -3.82 11.51
N GLU A 436 16.80 -4.24 11.44
CA GLU A 436 17.13 -5.65 11.22
C GLU A 436 16.70 -6.42 12.47
N ASN A 437 15.97 -7.53 12.30
CA ASN A 437 15.81 -8.48 13.39
C ASN A 437 17.19 -9.04 13.70
N ARG A 438 17.83 -8.56 14.78
CA ARG A 438 18.95 -9.26 15.38
C ARG A 438 18.39 -10.33 16.30
N ASP A 439 18.62 -11.59 15.95
CA ASP A 439 18.90 -12.58 16.97
C ASP A 439 20.14 -12.11 17.73
N GLU A 440 20.12 -12.28 19.05
CA GLU A 440 21.13 -11.78 19.98
C GLU A 440 22.54 -12.24 19.57
N ASP A 441 23.36 -11.30 19.09
CA ASP A 441 24.81 -11.44 19.18
C ASP A 441 25.39 -10.13 19.72
N THR A 442 25.85 -10.26 20.97
CA THR A 442 26.79 -9.36 21.62
C THR A 442 28.00 -9.15 20.71
N HIS A 443 28.43 -7.91 20.51
CA HIS A 443 29.82 -7.43 20.39
C HIS A 443 29.79 -5.96 19.93
N GLY A 444 30.47 -5.10 20.70
CA GLY A 444 30.42 -3.64 20.61
C GLY A 444 31.15 -3.06 19.39
N GLY A 445 30.48 -3.01 18.24
CA GLY A 445 30.91 -2.25 17.06
C GLY A 445 29.99 -1.05 16.78
N ARG A 446 30.56 0.09 16.36
CA ARG A 446 29.81 1.26 15.85
C ARG A 446 28.88 0.83 14.71
N ARG A 447 27.59 1.16 14.80
CA ARG A 447 26.60 0.88 13.74
C ARG A 447 26.90 1.77 12.53
N ARG A 448 27.36 1.19 11.42
CA ARG A 448 27.44 1.87 10.13
C ARG A 448 26.19 1.56 9.30
N SER A 449 25.58 2.63 8.78
CA SER A 449 24.55 2.66 7.72
C SER A 449 23.15 2.14 8.07
N SER A 450 22.22 3.09 8.27
CA SER A 450 20.79 2.95 7.95
C SER A 450 20.45 3.74 6.67
N ARG A 451 21.17 3.50 5.56
CA ARG A 451 20.74 4.04 4.26
C ARG A 451 19.39 3.43 3.89
N ILE A 452 18.42 4.27 3.53
CA ILE A 452 17.25 3.82 2.77
C ILE A 452 17.75 3.56 1.35
N PRO A 453 17.60 2.34 0.78
CA PRO A 453 17.98 2.10 -0.60
C PRO A 453 17.18 3.02 -1.54
N ASN A 454 17.83 3.61 -2.55
CA ASN A 454 17.20 4.53 -3.52
C ASN A 454 15.88 3.98 -4.11
N MET A 455 15.81 2.66 -4.35
CA MET A 455 14.62 1.97 -4.86
C MET A 455 13.37 2.05 -3.96
N VAL A 456 13.54 2.40 -2.68
CA VAL A 456 12.46 2.55 -1.70
C VAL A 456 12.04 4.01 -1.54
N LEU A 457 12.96 4.97 -1.68
CA LEU A 457 12.62 6.39 -1.78
C LEU A 457 11.69 6.63 -2.98
N ASP A 458 11.98 5.98 -4.11
CA ASP A 458 11.10 6.00 -5.28
C ASP A 458 9.70 5.46 -4.96
N ASN A 459 9.57 4.43 -4.12
CA ASN A 459 8.27 3.86 -3.71
C ASN A 459 7.52 4.66 -2.64
N ILE A 460 8.22 5.45 -1.82
CA ILE A 460 7.62 6.36 -0.84
C ILE A 460 7.12 7.62 -1.53
N ILE A 461 7.84 8.10 -2.55
CA ILE A 461 7.49 9.30 -3.33
C ILE A 461 6.43 8.98 -4.41
N SER A 462 6.40 7.76 -4.95
CA SER A 462 5.46 7.36 -6.01
C SER A 462 4.09 6.86 -5.53
N ARG A 463 3.78 6.93 -4.23
CA ARG A 463 2.49 6.52 -3.64
C ARG A 463 1.85 7.71 -2.97
#